data_AF-A0A6L7Q2S8-F1
#
_entry.id   AF-A0A6L7Q2S8-F1
#
_cell.length_a   1.000
_cell.length_b   1.000
_cell.length_c   1.000
_cell.angle_alpha   90.00
_cell.angle_beta   90.00
_cell.angle_gamma   90.00
#
_symmetry.space_group_name_H-M   'P 1'
#
loop_
_entity.id
_entity.type
_entity.pdbx_description
1 polymer ?
#
loop_
_entity_poly.entity_id
_entity_poly.type
_entity_poly.pdbx_seq_one_letter_code
_entity_poly.pdbx_strand_id
1 'polypeptide(L)'
;MPLAYLSRLSLTNYRNFRQVDLELPAGVSVFYGANAQGKTALLEAAYTLAVGRSFRAERERQVVNLGAARSGKAAYITGAAERDQQAFTVVVGYQPAAATDLPPDDYGIPTAPPSVSKQIRVNRRPSTAAGLLGRIGAVLFVVDDLNLVLGSPSHRRRYLDVLISQSHRPYLDALQRYQAALRNRNGLLRRQRAVPVASDEMEYWDTQLVQAGATVVSERAETIDRLADSADSHYVELAESDQTLTIEHRPSVPPQDSTADTEALFRRMLQQSEARERATAVTAVGPHRDDFAIFASGMDAHAFASRGEARTIALSLRLAEADYLAQARDDDPVIMLDDVFSEMDAQRRERVLRKAAAYRQTLITTTDPEAVRAVLGNGAAYFHVSNGFVSPPES
;
A
#
# COMPACT_ATOMS: atom_id res chain seq x y z
N MET A 1 -13.69 1.33 -22.74
CA MET A 1 -13.55 0.62 -21.45
C MET A 1 -12.67 1.46 -20.55
N PRO A 2 -13.03 1.65 -19.27
CA PRO A 2 -12.27 2.46 -18.32
C PRO A 2 -10.91 1.81 -18.15
N LEU A 3 -9.86 2.48 -18.58
CA LEU A 3 -8.53 1.95 -18.38
C LEU A 3 -7.67 3.08 -17.84
N ALA A 4 -7.54 3.09 -16.52
CA ALA A 4 -6.80 4.09 -15.76
C ALA A 4 -5.30 3.86 -15.90
N TYR A 5 -4.59 4.78 -16.55
CA TYR A 5 -3.12 4.75 -16.55
C TYR A 5 -2.54 6.12 -16.24
N LEU A 6 -1.34 6.13 -15.66
CA LEU A 6 -0.60 7.35 -15.37
C LEU A 6 0.14 7.78 -16.64
N SER A 7 -0.33 8.84 -17.31
CA SER A 7 0.24 9.32 -18.57
C SER A 7 1.41 10.28 -18.39
N ARG A 8 1.52 10.93 -17.22
CA ARG A 8 2.64 11.83 -16.90
C ARG A 8 2.98 11.78 -15.42
N LEU A 9 4.27 11.84 -15.11
CA LEU A 9 4.80 11.96 -13.76
C LEU A 9 5.79 13.13 -13.70
N SER A 10 5.49 14.14 -12.88
CA SER A 10 6.39 15.26 -12.64
C SER A 10 6.74 15.34 -11.16
N LEU A 11 8.04 15.46 -10.86
CA LEU A 11 8.57 15.56 -9.50
C LEU A 11 9.28 16.89 -9.32
N THR A 12 9.11 17.50 -8.15
CA THR A 12 9.88 18.68 -7.74
C THR A 12 10.38 18.47 -6.32
N ASN A 13 11.69 18.58 -6.11
CA ASN A 13 12.35 18.41 -4.82
C ASN A 13 11.96 17.12 -4.06
N TYR A 14 11.69 16.03 -4.79
CA TYR A 14 11.24 14.77 -4.21
C TYR A 14 12.41 13.78 -4.12
N ARG A 15 12.70 13.25 -2.92
CA ARG A 15 13.84 12.34 -2.66
C ARG A 15 15.14 12.93 -3.23
N ASN A 16 15.81 12.22 -4.14
CA ASN A 16 17.04 12.68 -4.78
C ASN A 16 16.79 13.52 -6.04
N PHE A 17 15.54 13.69 -6.48
CA PHE A 17 15.18 14.48 -7.65
C PHE A 17 14.96 15.95 -7.31
N ARG A 18 15.61 16.86 -8.06
CA ARG A 18 15.32 18.30 -8.01
C ARG A 18 14.12 18.64 -8.89
N GLN A 19 14.14 18.16 -10.13
CA GLN A 19 13.06 18.28 -11.08
C GLN A 19 13.11 17.10 -12.05
N VAL A 20 11.96 16.47 -12.27
CA VAL A 20 11.75 15.41 -13.26
C VAL A 20 10.40 15.65 -13.90
N ASP A 21 10.31 15.39 -15.19
CA ASP A 21 9.06 15.45 -15.92
C ASP A 21 9.07 14.36 -17.00
N LEU A 22 8.17 13.39 -16.87
CA LEU A 22 8.16 12.17 -17.66
C LEU A 22 6.78 11.96 -18.27
N GLU A 23 6.76 11.76 -19.58
CA GLU A 23 5.63 11.12 -20.25
C GLU A 23 5.79 9.60 -20.08
N LEU A 24 4.73 8.97 -19.60
CA LEU A 24 4.68 7.55 -19.33
C LEU A 24 3.75 6.90 -20.37
N PRO A 25 4.28 6.12 -21.32
CA PRO A 25 3.45 5.46 -22.30
C PRO A 25 2.59 4.37 -21.64
N ALA A 26 1.55 3.95 -22.35
CA ALA A 26 0.95 2.64 -22.09
C ALA A 26 1.96 1.53 -22.43
N GLY A 27 1.77 0.35 -21.86
CA GLY A 27 2.71 -0.77 -21.93
C GLY A 27 3.77 -0.71 -20.83
N VAL A 28 4.95 -1.25 -21.13
CA VAL A 28 6.02 -1.41 -20.14
C VAL A 28 7.00 -0.25 -20.22
N SER A 29 7.27 0.39 -19.08
CA SER A 29 8.35 1.36 -18.90
C SER A 29 9.38 0.81 -17.92
N VAL A 30 10.64 0.75 -18.35
CA VAL A 30 11.76 0.21 -17.57
C VAL A 30 12.70 1.34 -17.19
N PHE A 31 12.79 1.63 -15.89
CA PHE A 31 13.76 2.55 -15.31
C PHE A 31 14.99 1.78 -14.89
N TYR A 32 16.12 2.02 -15.55
CA TYR A 32 17.36 1.29 -15.29
C TYR A 32 18.52 2.23 -14.92
N GLY A 33 19.54 1.69 -14.26
CA GLY A 33 20.72 2.44 -13.83
C GLY A 33 21.33 1.86 -12.55
N ALA A 34 22.43 2.45 -12.08
CA ALA A 34 23.10 1.99 -10.87
C ALA A 34 22.21 2.08 -9.60
N ASN A 35 22.64 1.42 -8.53
CA ASN A 35 21.99 1.54 -7.23
C ASN A 35 22.02 2.99 -6.70
N ALA A 36 21.01 3.34 -5.89
CA ALA A 36 20.84 4.65 -5.28
C ALA A 36 20.62 5.85 -6.24
N GLN A 37 20.39 5.61 -7.54
CA GLN A 37 20.18 6.69 -8.53
C GLN A 37 18.76 7.29 -8.53
N GLY A 38 17.81 6.71 -7.78
CA GLY A 38 16.44 7.23 -7.65
C GLY A 38 15.36 6.42 -8.36
N LYS A 39 15.67 5.27 -8.97
CA LYS A 39 14.70 4.39 -9.65
C LYS A 39 13.48 4.08 -8.76
N THR A 40 13.73 3.56 -7.56
CA THR A 40 12.68 3.30 -6.56
C THR A 40 11.87 4.53 -6.17
N ALA A 41 12.48 5.73 -6.20
CA ALA A 41 11.76 6.96 -5.89
C ALA A 41 10.75 7.36 -6.98
N LEU A 42 10.95 6.93 -8.24
CA LEU A 42 9.96 7.09 -9.31
C LEU A 42 8.73 6.22 -9.06
N LEU A 43 8.93 4.93 -8.75
CA LEU A 43 7.82 4.04 -8.39
C LEU A 43 7.12 4.48 -7.11
N GLU A 44 7.87 4.93 -6.10
CA GLU A 44 7.30 5.49 -4.87
C GLU A 44 6.41 6.69 -5.15
N ALA A 45 6.82 7.57 -6.05
CA ALA A 45 6.02 8.72 -6.44
C ALA A 45 4.74 8.30 -7.18
N ALA A 46 4.85 7.39 -8.15
CA ALA A 46 3.71 6.85 -8.88
C ALA A 46 2.70 6.15 -7.93
N TYR A 47 3.18 5.30 -7.03
CA TYR A 47 2.35 4.62 -6.04
C TYR A 47 1.71 5.61 -5.05
N THR A 48 2.44 6.66 -4.65
CA THR A 48 1.91 7.72 -3.77
C THR A 48 0.75 8.48 -4.43
N LEU A 49 0.72 8.62 -5.75
CA LEU A 49 -0.41 9.23 -6.47
C LEU A 49 -1.67 8.35 -6.44
N ALA A 50 -1.53 7.03 -6.31
CA ALA A 50 -2.65 6.09 -6.20
C ALA A 50 -3.15 5.92 -4.75
N VAL A 51 -2.23 5.72 -3.80
CA VAL A 51 -2.57 5.34 -2.41
C VAL A 51 -2.44 6.50 -1.42
N GLY A 52 -1.81 7.61 -1.83
CA GLY A 52 -1.67 8.82 -1.02
C GLY A 52 -0.63 8.72 0.10
N ARG A 53 0.22 7.69 0.11
CA ARG A 53 1.31 7.48 1.08
C ARG A 53 2.50 6.83 0.42
N SER A 54 3.69 7.21 0.88
CA SER A 54 4.92 6.50 0.54
C SER A 54 4.94 5.13 1.22
N PHE A 55 5.47 4.12 0.53
CA PHE A 55 5.68 2.78 1.09
C PHE A 55 6.97 2.68 1.91
N ARG A 56 7.94 3.61 1.73
CA ARG A 56 9.26 3.57 2.39
C ARG A 56 9.43 4.59 3.52
N ALA A 57 8.72 5.70 3.47
CA ALA A 57 8.89 6.79 4.43
C ALA A 57 7.99 6.57 5.65
N GLU A 58 8.60 6.56 6.82
CA GLU A 58 7.90 6.61 8.11
C GLU A 58 7.37 8.03 8.40
N ARG A 59 8.07 9.05 7.91
CA ARG A 59 7.77 10.46 8.14
C ARG A 59 7.80 11.22 6.83
N GLU A 60 6.83 12.12 6.63
CA GLU A 60 6.71 12.89 5.39
C GLU A 60 7.97 13.72 5.07
N ARG A 61 8.76 14.14 6.07
CA ARG A 61 10.04 14.82 5.82
C ARG A 61 11.06 14.00 5.02
N GLN A 62 10.99 12.67 5.10
CA GLN A 62 11.96 11.77 4.46
C GLN A 62 11.80 11.74 2.94
N VAL A 63 10.65 12.19 2.42
CA VAL A 63 10.39 12.27 0.98
C VAL A 63 10.82 13.61 0.37
N VAL A 64 11.08 14.62 1.19
CA VAL A 64 11.55 15.93 0.73
C VAL A 64 13.05 15.86 0.48
N ASN A 65 13.51 16.39 -0.66
CA ASN A 65 14.92 16.49 -0.99
C ASN A 65 15.68 17.25 0.10
N LEU A 66 16.82 16.72 0.53
CA LEU A 66 17.57 17.29 1.66
C LEU A 66 17.97 18.75 1.44
N GLY A 67 18.41 19.10 0.22
CA GLY A 67 18.76 20.48 -0.13
C GLY A 67 17.54 21.40 -0.10
N ALA A 68 16.40 20.93 -0.62
CA ALA A 68 15.15 21.67 -0.60
C ALA A 68 14.63 21.88 0.84
N ALA A 69 14.64 20.82 1.66
CA ALA A 69 14.23 20.87 3.06
C ALA A 69 15.04 21.89 3.87
N ARG A 70 16.37 21.93 3.68
CA ARG A 70 17.26 22.92 4.32
C ARG A 70 16.95 24.36 3.90
N SER A 71 16.47 24.56 2.67
CA SER A 71 16.08 25.87 2.15
C SER A 71 14.58 26.18 2.33
N GLY A 72 13.84 25.39 3.10
CA GLY A 72 12.39 25.58 3.32
C GLY A 72 11.54 25.41 2.05
N LYS A 73 12.08 24.78 1.00
CA LYS A 73 11.37 24.57 -0.27
C LYS A 73 10.47 23.34 -0.19
N ALA A 74 9.27 23.48 -0.74
CA ALA A 74 8.31 22.40 -0.85
C ALA A 74 8.74 21.34 -1.87
N ALA A 75 8.24 20.11 -1.68
CA ALA A 75 8.30 19.05 -2.67
C ALA A 75 6.91 18.76 -3.24
N TYR A 76 6.87 18.34 -4.50
CA TYR A 76 5.64 18.01 -5.20
C TYR A 76 5.80 16.74 -6.02
N ILE A 77 4.76 15.92 -5.98
CA ILE A 77 4.52 14.83 -6.93
C ILE A 77 3.26 15.23 -7.70
N THR A 78 3.34 15.31 -9.01
CA THR A 78 2.20 15.58 -9.90
C THR A 78 2.04 14.42 -10.86
N GLY A 79 0.84 13.89 -10.96
CA GLY A 79 0.46 12.84 -11.89
C GLY A 79 -0.70 13.28 -12.76
N ALA A 80 -0.60 13.07 -14.07
CA ALA A 80 -1.76 13.07 -14.95
C ALA A 80 -2.17 11.61 -15.19
N ALA A 81 -3.44 11.31 -14.97
CA ALA A 81 -4.00 10.00 -15.23
C ALA A 81 -5.22 10.12 -16.12
N GLU A 82 -5.44 9.13 -16.98
CA GLU A 82 -6.60 9.07 -17.86
C GLU A 82 -7.44 7.87 -17.48
N ARG A 83 -8.73 8.06 -17.23
CA ARG A 83 -9.71 6.99 -17.00
C ARG A 83 -10.98 7.33 -17.76
N ASP A 84 -11.59 6.37 -18.45
CA ASP A 84 -12.81 6.61 -19.24
C ASP A 84 -12.70 7.76 -20.25
N GLN A 85 -11.54 7.93 -20.89
CA GLN A 85 -11.22 9.07 -21.76
C GLN A 85 -11.27 10.44 -21.06
N GLN A 86 -11.35 10.47 -19.73
CA GLN A 86 -11.27 11.68 -18.91
C GLN A 86 -9.91 11.75 -18.23
N ALA A 87 -9.17 12.82 -18.54
CA ALA A 87 -7.95 13.14 -17.84
C ALA A 87 -8.26 13.78 -16.47
N PHE A 88 -7.55 13.37 -15.45
CA PHE A 88 -7.52 14.05 -14.15
C PHE A 88 -6.10 14.18 -13.64
N THR A 89 -5.87 15.18 -12.79
CA THR A 89 -4.56 15.45 -12.20
C THR A 89 -4.61 15.21 -10.72
N VAL A 90 -3.61 14.49 -10.20
CA VAL A 90 -3.36 14.32 -8.77
C VAL A 90 -2.08 15.07 -8.42
N VAL A 91 -2.13 15.87 -7.35
CA VAL A 91 -0.95 16.56 -6.80
C VAL A 91 -0.81 16.21 -5.33
N VAL A 92 0.36 15.73 -4.95
CA VAL A 92 0.76 15.52 -3.55
C VAL A 92 1.90 16.48 -3.24
N GLY A 93 1.63 17.46 -2.38
CA GLY A 93 2.58 18.46 -1.93
C GLY A 93 3.05 18.20 -0.50
N TYR A 94 4.33 18.49 -0.26
CA TYR A 94 5.00 18.40 1.03
C TYR A 94 5.60 19.75 1.37
N GLN A 95 5.01 20.42 2.34
CA GLN A 95 5.38 21.77 2.73
C GLN A 95 6.09 21.72 4.09
N PRO A 96 7.41 21.98 4.14
CA PRO A 96 8.11 22.22 5.40
C PRO A 96 7.51 23.44 6.11
N ALA A 97 7.39 23.34 7.43
CA ALA A 97 7.14 24.49 8.29
C ALA A 97 8.30 25.48 8.19
N ALA A 98 8.02 26.77 8.41
CA ALA A 98 9.05 27.79 8.39
C ALA A 98 10.05 27.53 9.52
N ALA A 99 11.35 27.75 9.24
CA ALA A 99 12.40 27.56 10.25
C ALA A 99 12.24 28.47 11.47
N THR A 100 11.44 29.55 11.36
CA THR A 100 11.09 30.47 12.46
C THR A 100 10.22 29.85 13.54
N ASP A 101 9.56 28.71 13.25
CA ASP A 101 8.64 28.05 14.20
C ASP A 101 9.37 27.07 15.15
N LEU A 102 10.69 26.94 15.02
CA LEU A 102 11.51 26.06 15.84
C LEU A 102 12.34 26.88 16.82
N PRO A 103 12.24 26.64 18.14
CA PRO A 103 13.13 27.28 19.09
C PRO A 103 14.58 26.89 18.76
N PRO A 104 15.48 27.87 18.57
CA PRO A 104 16.90 27.59 18.45
C PRO A 104 17.43 27.01 19.76
N ASP A 105 18.52 26.25 19.67
CA ASP A 105 19.32 25.91 20.84
C ASP A 105 20.10 27.14 21.34
N ASP A 106 20.85 26.96 22.43
CA ASP A 106 21.68 28.02 23.03
C ASP A 106 22.71 28.62 22.06
N TYR A 107 22.91 28.03 20.87
CA TYR A 107 23.84 28.47 19.83
C TYR A 107 23.15 29.01 18.58
N GLY A 108 21.82 29.18 18.59
CA GLY A 108 21.08 29.68 17.44
C GLY A 108 20.78 28.62 16.37
N ILE A 109 20.99 27.33 16.67
CA ILE A 109 20.80 26.22 15.74
C ILE A 109 19.40 25.62 15.98
N PRO A 110 18.58 25.41 14.94
CA PRO A 110 17.28 24.76 15.10
C PRO A 110 17.42 23.39 15.76
N THR A 111 16.77 23.22 16.92
CA THR A 111 16.85 22.00 17.77
C THR A 111 16.25 20.75 17.13
N ALA A 112 15.40 20.91 16.10
CA ALA A 112 14.79 19.81 15.37
C ALA A 112 14.63 20.16 13.88
N PRO A 113 14.66 19.17 12.97
CA PRO A 113 14.31 19.41 11.57
C PRO A 113 12.84 19.85 11.45
N PRO A 114 12.51 20.75 10.50
CA PRO A 114 11.16 21.29 10.34
C PRO A 114 10.13 20.18 10.14
N SER A 115 8.96 20.35 10.76
CA SER A 115 7.80 19.52 10.49
C SER A 115 7.38 19.70 9.03
N VAL A 116 6.79 18.68 8.42
CA VAL A 116 6.34 18.72 7.02
C VAL A 116 4.86 18.41 6.99
N SER A 117 4.07 19.34 6.46
CA SER A 117 2.65 19.14 6.22
C SER A 117 2.42 18.56 4.82
N LYS A 118 1.49 17.62 4.71
CA LYS A 118 1.10 17.01 3.44
C LYS A 118 -0.21 17.62 2.95
N GLN A 119 -0.26 17.97 1.67
CA GLN A 119 -1.47 18.42 0.99
C GLN A 119 -1.72 17.56 -0.24
N ILE A 120 -2.97 17.13 -0.44
CA ILE A 120 -3.36 16.34 -1.62
C ILE A 120 -4.44 17.12 -2.37
N ARG A 121 -4.32 17.19 -3.70
CA ARG A 121 -5.33 17.79 -4.57
C ARG A 121 -5.65 16.86 -5.74
N VAL A 122 -6.92 16.80 -6.11
CA VAL A 122 -7.40 16.14 -7.34
C VAL A 122 -8.14 17.18 -8.16
N ASN A 123 -7.73 17.37 -9.42
CA ASN A 123 -8.26 18.44 -10.28
C ASN A 123 -8.28 19.81 -9.57
N ARG A 124 -7.16 20.13 -8.89
CA ARG A 124 -6.96 21.35 -8.08
C ARG A 124 -7.83 21.46 -6.81
N ARG A 125 -8.76 20.54 -6.56
CA ARG A 125 -9.59 20.52 -5.35
C ARG A 125 -8.89 19.77 -4.22
N PRO A 126 -8.91 20.25 -2.97
CA PRO A 126 -8.37 19.52 -1.82
C PRO A 126 -8.96 18.10 -1.71
N SER A 127 -8.12 17.15 -1.35
CA SER A 127 -8.47 15.74 -1.14
C SER A 127 -7.67 15.15 0.03
N THR A 128 -7.97 13.90 0.39
CA THR A 128 -7.25 13.14 1.41
C THR A 128 -6.59 11.92 0.77
N ALA A 129 -5.72 11.21 1.50
CA ALA A 129 -5.12 9.97 1.01
C ALA A 129 -6.21 8.92 0.68
N ALA A 130 -7.23 8.81 1.54
CA ALA A 130 -8.39 7.96 1.30
C ALA A 130 -9.26 8.44 0.12
N GLY A 131 -9.18 9.72 -0.24
CA GLY A 131 -9.82 10.25 -1.43
C GLY A 131 -9.11 9.89 -2.74
N LEU A 132 -7.89 9.32 -2.69
CA LEU A 132 -7.15 8.83 -3.86
C LEU A 132 -7.42 7.36 -4.17
N LEU A 133 -7.68 6.55 -3.14
CA LEU A 133 -7.94 5.11 -3.27
C LEU A 133 -9.07 4.85 -4.27
N GLY A 134 -8.79 3.99 -5.26
CA GLY A 134 -9.71 3.61 -6.34
C GLY A 134 -9.83 4.62 -7.49
N ARG A 135 -9.09 5.74 -7.48
CA ARG A 135 -8.98 6.63 -8.65
C ARG A 135 -8.01 6.08 -9.70
N ILE A 136 -6.85 5.63 -9.24
CA ILE A 136 -5.84 4.91 -10.01
C ILE A 136 -5.66 3.59 -9.26
N GLY A 137 -5.95 2.46 -9.91
CA GLY A 137 -5.61 1.16 -9.35
C GLY A 137 -4.11 0.98 -9.41
N ALA A 138 -3.47 0.54 -8.33
CA ALA A 138 -2.03 0.32 -8.34
C ALA A 138 -1.66 -0.90 -7.51
N VAL A 139 -0.76 -1.70 -8.07
CA VAL A 139 -0.12 -2.83 -7.41
C VAL A 139 1.37 -2.60 -7.42
N LEU A 140 1.98 -2.66 -6.24
CA LEU A 140 3.40 -2.43 -6.08
C LEU A 140 4.03 -3.66 -5.44
N PHE A 141 4.99 -4.25 -6.15
CA PHE A 141 5.89 -5.24 -5.60
C PHE A 141 7.21 -4.59 -5.20
N VAL A 142 7.63 -4.80 -3.95
CA VAL A 142 8.90 -4.30 -3.39
C VAL A 142 9.58 -5.38 -2.55
N VAL A 143 10.86 -5.20 -2.25
CA VAL A 143 11.61 -6.11 -1.37
C VAL A 143 10.95 -6.28 0.01
N ASP A 144 10.33 -5.22 0.53
CA ASP A 144 9.65 -5.27 1.83
C ASP A 144 8.40 -6.19 1.84
N ASP A 145 7.92 -6.65 0.67
CA ASP A 145 6.78 -7.57 0.59
C ASP A 145 7.08 -8.97 1.13
N LEU A 146 8.36 -9.31 1.36
CA LEU A 146 8.70 -10.49 2.17
C LEU A 146 8.05 -10.44 3.56
N ASN A 147 7.76 -9.24 4.10
CA ASN A 147 7.05 -9.07 5.36
C ASN A 147 5.57 -9.45 5.30
N LEU A 148 4.98 -9.66 4.11
CA LEU A 148 3.67 -10.29 4.01
C LEU A 148 3.70 -11.73 4.53
N VAL A 149 4.82 -12.42 4.29
CA VAL A 149 5.03 -13.82 4.70
C VAL A 149 5.72 -13.91 6.05
N LEU A 150 6.90 -13.30 6.18
CA LEU A 150 7.79 -13.43 7.34
C LEU A 150 7.56 -12.36 8.42
N GLY A 151 6.70 -11.38 8.13
CA GLY A 151 6.49 -10.23 8.99
C GLY A 151 5.29 -10.38 9.93
N SER A 152 5.10 -9.35 10.75
CA SER A 152 4.01 -9.30 11.71
C SER A 152 2.62 -9.18 11.02
N PRO A 153 1.54 -9.53 11.73
CA PRO A 153 0.15 -9.36 11.27
C PRO A 153 -0.21 -7.94 10.80
N SER A 154 0.53 -6.92 11.25
CA SER A 154 0.27 -5.54 10.85
C SER A 154 0.53 -5.28 9.36
N HIS A 155 1.50 -5.97 8.75
CA HIS A 155 1.77 -5.86 7.31
C HIS A 155 0.63 -6.49 6.49
N ARG A 156 0.18 -7.68 6.89
CA ARG A 156 -0.93 -8.41 6.28
C ARG A 156 -2.26 -7.67 6.37
N ARG A 157 -2.59 -7.10 7.54
CA ARG A 157 -3.77 -6.23 7.68
C ARG A 157 -3.69 -4.99 6.80
N ARG A 158 -2.53 -4.34 6.73
CA ARG A 158 -2.33 -3.16 5.88
C ARG A 158 -2.47 -3.51 4.40
N TYR A 159 -1.95 -4.66 3.97
CA TYR A 159 -2.11 -5.18 2.62
C TYR A 159 -3.60 -5.34 2.26
N LEU A 160 -4.37 -6.05 3.08
CA LEU A 160 -5.82 -6.21 2.87
C LEU A 160 -6.56 -4.88 2.89
N ASP A 161 -6.24 -4.00 3.86
CA ASP A 161 -6.90 -2.71 3.98
C ASP A 161 -6.70 -1.85 2.72
N VAL A 162 -5.49 -1.85 2.15
CA VAL A 162 -5.20 -1.11 0.93
C VAL A 162 -5.89 -1.76 -0.27
N LEU A 163 -5.76 -3.08 -0.43
CA LEU A 163 -6.38 -3.84 -1.52
C LEU A 163 -7.89 -3.57 -1.60
N ILE A 164 -8.62 -3.86 -0.52
CA ILE A 164 -10.08 -3.76 -0.51
C ILE A 164 -10.51 -2.30 -0.67
N SER A 165 -9.80 -1.35 -0.06
CA SER A 165 -10.14 0.08 -0.19
C SER A 165 -9.93 0.64 -1.60
N GLN A 166 -9.12 -0.01 -2.45
CA GLN A 166 -8.94 0.39 -3.84
C GLN A 166 -10.12 0.00 -4.74
N SER A 167 -10.89 -1.03 -4.40
CA SER A 167 -12.04 -1.49 -5.19
C SER A 167 -13.40 -1.27 -4.53
N HIS A 168 -13.47 -1.25 -3.19
CA HIS A 168 -14.72 -1.23 -2.44
C HIS A 168 -14.84 0.00 -1.54
N ARG A 169 -15.61 1.01 -2.00
CA ARG A 169 -15.82 2.25 -1.26
C ARG A 169 -16.52 2.06 0.10
N PRO A 170 -17.60 1.24 0.21
CA PRO A 170 -18.23 0.97 1.50
C PRO A 170 -17.28 0.40 2.54
N TYR A 171 -16.35 -0.48 2.14
CA TYR A 171 -15.29 -0.97 3.04
C TYR A 171 -14.40 0.14 3.56
N LEU A 172 -13.93 1.04 2.69
CA LEU A 172 -13.08 2.16 3.10
C LEU A 172 -13.79 3.07 4.11
N ASP A 173 -15.07 3.39 3.86
CA ASP A 173 -15.86 4.23 4.77
C ASP A 173 -16.13 3.50 6.11
N ALA A 174 -16.35 2.19 6.09
CA ALA A 174 -16.44 1.37 7.30
C ALA A 174 -15.11 1.33 8.08
N LEU A 175 -13.98 1.11 7.40
CA LEU A 175 -12.65 1.08 8.02
C LEU A 175 -12.31 2.42 8.69
N GLN A 176 -12.65 3.56 8.06
CA GLN A 176 -12.46 4.88 8.66
C GLN A 176 -13.30 5.09 9.92
N ARG A 177 -14.59 4.72 9.86
CA ARG A 177 -15.49 4.78 11.02
C ARG A 177 -15.00 3.87 12.15
N TYR A 178 -14.59 2.65 11.82
CA TYR A 178 -14.04 1.69 12.77
C TYR A 178 -12.79 2.24 13.47
N GLN A 179 -11.81 2.75 12.71
CA GLN A 179 -10.59 3.32 13.29
C GLN A 179 -10.87 4.55 14.16
N ALA A 180 -11.86 5.38 13.81
CA ALA A 180 -12.28 6.51 14.64
C ALA A 180 -12.92 6.04 15.95
N ALA A 181 -13.89 5.11 15.88
CA ALA A 181 -14.52 4.52 17.05
C ALA A 181 -13.50 3.84 17.97
N LEU A 182 -12.58 3.05 17.41
CA LEU A 182 -11.50 2.40 18.16
C LEU A 182 -10.60 3.41 18.89
N ARG A 183 -10.21 4.52 18.23
CA ARG A 183 -9.41 5.57 18.87
C ARG A 183 -10.15 6.23 20.02
N ASN A 184 -11.41 6.62 19.81
CA ASN A 184 -12.24 7.26 20.83
C ASN A 184 -12.48 6.32 22.02
N ARG A 185 -12.87 5.07 21.75
CA ARG A 185 -13.06 4.03 22.77
C ARG A 185 -11.80 3.77 23.59
N ASN A 186 -10.64 3.61 22.94
CA ASN A 186 -9.37 3.48 23.65
C ASN A 186 -9.01 4.73 24.48
N GLY A 187 -9.42 5.92 24.02
CA GLY A 187 -9.33 7.15 24.80
C GLY A 187 -10.17 7.09 26.09
N LEU A 188 -11.42 6.63 25.98
CA LEU A 188 -12.32 6.44 27.13
C LEU A 188 -11.80 5.40 28.11
N LEU A 189 -11.32 4.24 27.64
CA LEU A 189 -10.72 3.22 28.50
C LEU A 189 -9.53 3.77 29.31
N ARG A 190 -8.70 4.63 28.71
CA ARG A 190 -7.59 5.29 29.43
C ARG A 190 -8.11 6.29 30.46
N ARG A 191 -9.13 7.08 30.11
CA ARG A 191 -9.74 8.08 31.00
C ARG A 191 -10.44 7.43 32.19
N GLN A 192 -11.09 6.28 31.97
CA GLN A 192 -11.84 5.53 32.98
C GLN A 192 -10.97 5.10 34.17
N ARG A 193 -9.65 4.98 33.99
CA ARG A 193 -8.71 4.71 35.08
C ARG A 193 -8.60 5.84 36.11
N ALA A 194 -8.85 7.08 35.70
CA ALA A 194 -8.75 8.26 36.56
C ALA A 194 -10.12 8.76 37.03
N VAL A 195 -11.12 8.75 36.14
CA VAL A 195 -12.46 9.29 36.40
C VAL A 195 -13.50 8.35 35.80
N PRO A 196 -14.62 8.05 36.49
CA PRO A 196 -15.71 7.28 35.91
C PRO A 196 -16.16 7.87 34.56
N VAL A 197 -16.29 7.01 33.56
CA VAL A 197 -16.86 7.34 32.24
C VAL A 197 -18.34 6.96 32.27
N ALA A 198 -19.19 7.81 31.70
CA ALA A 198 -20.62 7.55 31.63
C ALA A 198 -20.91 6.35 30.72
N SER A 199 -21.85 5.50 31.13
CA SER A 199 -22.13 4.23 30.45
C SER A 199 -22.65 4.42 29.03
N ASP A 200 -23.39 5.50 28.79
CA ASP A 200 -23.95 5.89 27.49
C ASP A 200 -22.86 6.32 26.49
N GLU A 201 -21.83 7.01 26.96
CA GLU A 201 -20.69 7.42 26.12
C GLU A 201 -19.90 6.20 25.62
N MET A 202 -19.64 5.21 26.49
CA MET A 202 -18.98 3.96 26.10
C MET A 202 -19.86 3.16 25.12
N GLU A 203 -21.14 2.98 25.44
CA GLU A 203 -22.09 2.20 24.63
C GLU A 203 -22.28 2.78 23.22
N TYR A 204 -22.24 4.10 23.07
CA TYR A 204 -22.25 4.76 21.76
C TYR A 204 -21.07 4.32 20.89
N TRP A 205 -19.85 4.35 21.44
CA TRP A 205 -18.66 3.95 20.69
C TRP A 205 -18.57 2.45 20.48
N ASP A 206 -19.08 1.63 21.41
CA ASP A 206 -19.20 0.18 21.23
C ASP A 206 -20.11 -0.15 20.04
N THR A 207 -21.25 0.54 19.93
CA THR A 207 -22.17 0.37 18.80
C THR A 207 -21.51 0.76 17.47
N GLN A 208 -20.83 1.92 17.41
CA GLN A 208 -20.12 2.35 16.19
C GLN A 208 -18.97 1.40 15.82
N LEU A 209 -18.23 0.89 16.82
CA LEU A 209 -17.14 -0.06 16.62
C LEU A 209 -17.64 -1.39 16.05
N VAL A 210 -18.73 -1.93 16.63
CA VAL A 210 -19.32 -3.20 16.23
C VAL A 210 -19.88 -3.12 14.81
N GLN A 211 -20.71 -2.13 14.50
CA GLN A 211 -21.32 -1.96 13.17
C GLN A 211 -20.26 -1.83 12.08
N ALA A 212 -19.31 -0.90 12.26
CA ALA A 212 -18.27 -0.67 11.26
C ALA A 212 -17.31 -1.86 11.15
N GLY A 213 -17.00 -2.52 12.27
CA GLY A 213 -16.07 -3.64 12.30
C GLY A 213 -16.65 -4.93 11.75
N ALA A 214 -17.96 -5.17 11.87
CA ALA A 214 -18.63 -6.32 11.25
C ALA A 214 -18.53 -6.25 9.72
N THR A 215 -18.78 -5.07 9.12
CA THR A 215 -18.54 -4.87 7.68
C THR A 215 -17.09 -5.18 7.30
N VAL A 216 -16.11 -4.66 8.05
CA VAL A 216 -14.68 -4.92 7.77
C VAL A 216 -14.33 -6.41 7.85
N VAL A 217 -14.87 -7.13 8.84
CA VAL A 217 -14.64 -8.57 9.03
C VAL A 217 -15.19 -9.38 7.85
N SER A 218 -16.46 -9.14 7.47
CA SER A 218 -17.10 -9.87 6.37
C SER A 218 -16.37 -9.68 5.04
N GLU A 219 -16.05 -8.43 4.71
CA GLU A 219 -15.37 -8.06 3.46
C GLU A 219 -13.94 -8.64 3.38
N ARG A 220 -13.23 -8.69 4.51
CA ARG A 220 -11.91 -9.32 4.57
C ARG A 220 -11.99 -10.83 4.34
N ALA A 221 -12.96 -11.51 4.94
CA ALA A 221 -13.12 -12.94 4.75
C ALA A 221 -13.37 -13.27 3.28
N GLU A 222 -14.34 -12.60 2.65
CA GLU A 222 -14.65 -12.79 1.23
C GLU A 222 -13.46 -12.46 0.31
N THR A 223 -12.68 -11.42 0.65
CA THR A 223 -11.50 -11.05 -0.13
C THR A 223 -10.38 -12.08 0.03
N ILE A 224 -10.13 -12.59 1.24
CA ILE A 224 -9.11 -13.61 1.49
C ILE A 224 -9.45 -14.89 0.74
N ASP A 225 -10.71 -15.31 0.74
CA ASP A 225 -11.14 -16.51 0.03
C ASP A 225 -10.89 -16.38 -1.48
N ARG A 226 -11.26 -15.24 -2.09
CA ARG A 226 -10.98 -14.97 -3.51
C ARG A 226 -9.48 -14.85 -3.84
N LEU A 227 -8.71 -14.25 -2.93
CA LEU A 227 -7.26 -14.14 -3.09
C LEU A 227 -6.57 -15.50 -3.03
N ALA A 228 -7.05 -16.41 -2.18
CA ALA A 228 -6.43 -17.71 -1.97
C ALA A 228 -6.33 -18.50 -3.27
N ASP A 229 -7.43 -18.60 -4.02
CA ASP A 229 -7.48 -19.35 -5.29
C ASP A 229 -6.55 -18.75 -6.35
N SER A 230 -6.57 -17.43 -6.53
CA SER A 230 -5.71 -16.75 -7.51
C SER A 230 -4.24 -16.81 -7.10
N ALA A 231 -3.94 -16.64 -5.81
CA ALA A 231 -2.57 -16.71 -5.30
C ALA A 231 -1.97 -18.11 -5.44
N ASP A 232 -2.75 -19.16 -5.21
CA ASP A 232 -2.33 -20.55 -5.45
C ASP A 232 -2.00 -20.79 -6.93
N SER A 233 -2.88 -20.35 -7.84
CA SER A 233 -2.64 -20.46 -9.29
C SER A 233 -1.32 -19.79 -9.70
N HIS A 234 -1.08 -18.55 -9.24
CA HIS A 234 0.19 -17.86 -9.53
C HIS A 234 1.38 -18.54 -8.86
N TYR A 235 1.20 -19.09 -7.66
CA TYR A 235 2.26 -19.76 -6.92
C TYR A 235 2.73 -21.03 -7.64
N VAL A 236 1.81 -21.91 -8.04
CA VAL A 236 2.12 -23.12 -8.83
C VAL A 236 2.86 -22.75 -10.12
N GLU A 237 2.39 -21.71 -10.81
CA GLU A 237 3.05 -21.23 -12.03
C GLU A 237 4.45 -20.66 -11.79
N LEU A 238 4.77 -20.11 -10.62
CA LEU A 238 6.06 -19.49 -10.35
C LEU A 238 7.05 -20.41 -9.61
N ALA A 239 6.55 -21.36 -8.82
CA ALA A 239 7.34 -22.24 -7.97
C ALA A 239 7.95 -23.45 -8.72
N GLU A 240 7.57 -23.66 -9.98
CA GLU A 240 8.11 -24.72 -10.87
C GLU A 240 8.04 -26.14 -10.25
N SER A 241 7.06 -26.36 -9.38
CA SER A 241 6.85 -27.61 -8.64
C SER A 241 5.36 -27.82 -8.36
N ASP A 242 4.96 -29.05 -8.03
CA ASP A 242 3.58 -29.40 -7.61
C ASP A 242 3.23 -28.86 -6.21
N GLN A 243 3.85 -27.76 -5.80
CA GLN A 243 3.61 -27.14 -4.51
C GLN A 243 2.35 -26.28 -4.57
N THR A 244 1.50 -26.43 -3.56
CA THR A 244 0.28 -25.62 -3.40
C THR A 244 0.49 -24.53 -2.36
N LEU A 245 -0.26 -23.45 -2.49
CA LEU A 245 -0.36 -22.37 -1.52
C LEU A 245 -1.77 -22.37 -0.92
N THR A 246 -1.88 -22.31 0.40
CA THR A 246 -3.17 -22.11 1.07
C THR A 246 -3.10 -20.90 1.97
N ILE A 247 -4.22 -20.17 2.07
CA ILE A 247 -4.35 -19.00 2.94
C ILE A 247 -5.47 -19.28 3.94
N GLU A 248 -5.15 -19.20 5.23
CA GLU A 248 -6.09 -19.42 6.32
C GLU A 248 -6.40 -18.08 7.01
N HIS A 249 -7.64 -17.62 6.94
CA HIS A 249 -8.06 -16.43 7.68
C HIS A 249 -8.12 -16.73 9.19
N ARG A 250 -7.49 -15.87 10.00
CA ARG A 250 -7.49 -15.91 11.47
C ARG A 250 -8.12 -14.64 12.05
N PRO A 251 -9.44 -14.48 11.93
CA PRO A 251 -10.12 -13.28 12.42
C PRO A 251 -10.20 -13.24 13.94
N SER A 252 -10.15 -12.04 14.52
CA SER A 252 -10.45 -11.82 15.93
C SER A 252 -11.94 -12.02 16.25
N VAL A 253 -12.81 -11.79 15.28
CA VAL A 253 -14.25 -12.01 15.34
C VAL A 253 -14.60 -12.80 14.09
N PRO A 254 -15.00 -14.07 14.20
CA PRO A 254 -15.36 -14.87 13.04
C PRO A 254 -16.50 -14.24 12.24
N PRO A 255 -16.41 -14.16 10.89
CA PRO A 255 -17.55 -13.77 10.07
C PRO A 255 -18.70 -14.77 10.28
N GLN A 256 -19.94 -14.29 10.23
CA GLN A 256 -21.15 -15.11 10.28
C GLN A 256 -21.90 -15.00 8.95
N ASP A 257 -22.97 -15.79 8.79
CA ASP A 257 -23.79 -15.83 7.57
C ASP A 257 -24.36 -14.46 7.15
N SER A 258 -24.57 -13.57 8.12
CA SER A 258 -24.96 -12.19 7.88
C SER A 258 -24.10 -11.19 8.66
N THR A 259 -24.06 -9.94 8.18
CA THR A 259 -23.42 -8.84 8.91
C THR A 259 -24.09 -8.62 10.26
N ALA A 260 -25.41 -8.77 10.36
CA ALA A 260 -26.15 -8.62 11.64
C ALA A 260 -25.76 -9.68 12.67
N ASP A 261 -25.57 -10.93 12.24
CA ASP A 261 -25.11 -12.00 13.13
C ASP A 261 -23.65 -11.78 13.54
N THR A 262 -22.83 -11.26 12.62
CA THR A 262 -21.44 -10.86 12.91
C THR A 262 -21.41 -9.72 13.95
N GLU A 263 -22.31 -8.74 13.84
CA GLU A 263 -22.46 -7.67 14.84
C GLU A 263 -22.86 -8.22 16.22
N ALA A 264 -23.83 -9.15 16.25
CA ALA A 264 -24.29 -9.77 17.49
C ALA A 264 -23.17 -10.56 18.18
N LEU A 265 -22.40 -11.35 17.42
CA LEU A 265 -21.23 -12.08 17.91
C LEU A 265 -20.16 -11.11 18.41
N PHE A 266 -19.82 -10.09 17.64
CA PHE A 266 -18.81 -9.10 18.01
C PHE A 266 -19.18 -8.41 19.32
N ARG A 267 -20.43 -7.94 19.47
CA ARG A 267 -20.90 -7.31 20.70
C ARG A 267 -20.74 -8.24 21.91
N ARG A 268 -21.07 -9.52 21.77
CA ARG A 268 -20.89 -10.52 22.83
C ARG A 268 -19.42 -10.71 23.22
N MET A 269 -18.54 -10.83 22.23
CA MET A 269 -17.10 -10.98 22.47
C MET A 269 -16.49 -9.74 23.13
N LEU A 270 -16.95 -8.55 22.73
CA LEU A 270 -16.52 -7.28 23.33
C LEU A 270 -16.89 -7.23 24.82
N GLN A 271 -18.14 -7.56 25.17
CA GLN A 271 -18.62 -7.64 26.55
C GLN A 271 -17.82 -8.64 27.39
N GLN A 272 -17.53 -9.83 26.84
CA GLN A 272 -16.71 -10.84 27.52
C GLN A 272 -15.27 -10.36 27.78
N SER A 273 -14.76 -9.42 26.98
CA SER A 273 -13.41 -8.88 27.12
C SER A 273 -13.30 -7.65 28.04
N GLU A 274 -14.42 -7.12 28.54
CA GLU A 274 -14.50 -5.84 29.25
C GLU A 274 -13.52 -5.73 30.42
N ALA A 275 -13.40 -6.77 31.25
CA ALA A 275 -12.47 -6.79 32.38
C ALA A 275 -11.00 -6.65 31.93
N ARG A 276 -10.63 -7.37 30.86
CA ARG A 276 -9.27 -7.33 30.26
C ARG A 276 -8.98 -5.97 29.63
N GLU A 277 -9.96 -5.40 28.94
CA GLU A 277 -9.83 -4.10 28.27
C GLU A 277 -9.73 -2.95 29.27
N ARG A 278 -10.48 -2.99 30.38
CA ARG A 278 -10.33 -2.04 31.49
C ARG A 278 -8.93 -2.10 32.10
N ALA A 279 -8.42 -3.32 32.33
CA ALA A 279 -7.08 -3.52 32.89
C ALA A 279 -5.97 -3.00 31.96
N THR A 280 -6.08 -3.22 30.64
CA THR A 280 -5.02 -2.86 29.67
C THR A 280 -5.21 -1.48 29.03
N ALA A 281 -6.40 -0.87 29.16
CA ALA A 281 -6.82 0.35 28.49
C ALA A 281 -6.67 0.32 26.95
N VAL A 282 -6.88 -0.86 26.37
CA VAL A 282 -6.86 -1.10 24.93
C VAL A 282 -7.95 -2.10 24.58
N THR A 283 -8.66 -1.85 23.49
CA THR A 283 -9.61 -2.79 22.91
C THR A 283 -8.89 -4.08 22.49
N ALA A 284 -9.41 -5.22 22.91
CA ALA A 284 -8.84 -6.54 22.72
C ALA A 284 -9.47 -7.32 21.57
N VAL A 285 -10.68 -6.93 21.15
CA VAL A 285 -11.49 -7.66 20.15
C VAL A 285 -11.78 -6.78 18.93
N GLY A 286 -11.70 -7.37 17.73
CA GLY A 286 -12.14 -6.77 16.47
C GLY A 286 -11.06 -6.74 15.39
N PRO A 287 -11.38 -6.23 14.19
CA PRO A 287 -10.55 -6.40 13.00
C PRO A 287 -9.14 -5.80 13.07
N HIS A 288 -8.86 -4.89 14.00
CA HIS A 288 -7.50 -4.43 14.26
C HIS A 288 -6.55 -5.52 14.82
N ARG A 289 -7.09 -6.69 15.19
CA ARG A 289 -6.37 -7.85 15.72
C ARG A 289 -6.33 -9.05 14.76
N ASP A 290 -7.05 -8.99 13.64
CA ASP A 290 -7.09 -10.08 12.65
C ASP A 290 -5.72 -10.42 12.09
N ASP A 291 -5.59 -11.64 11.60
CA ASP A 291 -4.45 -12.07 10.81
C ASP A 291 -4.89 -13.06 9.72
N PHE A 292 -3.99 -13.42 8.81
CA PHE A 292 -4.12 -14.63 8.01
C PHE A 292 -2.78 -15.35 7.96
N ALA A 293 -2.82 -16.67 7.94
CA ALA A 293 -1.65 -17.52 7.79
C ALA A 293 -1.53 -18.02 6.36
N ILE A 294 -0.30 -18.25 5.92
CA ILE A 294 -0.01 -18.75 4.59
C ILE A 294 0.74 -20.06 4.78
N PHE A 295 0.31 -21.11 4.08
CA PHE A 295 0.99 -22.40 4.09
C PHE A 295 1.43 -22.75 2.68
N ALA A 296 2.68 -23.15 2.54
CA ALA A 296 3.23 -23.68 1.30
C ALA A 296 3.39 -25.20 1.46
N SER A 297 2.71 -25.99 0.63
CA SER A 297 2.68 -27.45 0.73
C SER A 297 2.33 -27.97 2.14
N GLY A 298 1.41 -27.28 2.82
CA GLY A 298 0.98 -27.60 4.19
C GLY A 298 1.92 -27.15 5.32
N MET A 299 3.07 -26.54 5.01
CA MET A 299 3.98 -25.99 6.03
C MET A 299 3.74 -24.49 6.23
N ASP A 300 3.78 -24.03 7.49
CA ASP A 300 3.62 -22.61 7.82
C ASP A 300 4.76 -21.79 7.20
N ALA A 301 4.42 -20.97 6.21
CA ALA A 301 5.40 -20.19 5.45
C ALA A 301 6.10 -19.14 6.32
N HIS A 302 5.45 -18.61 7.37
CA HIS A 302 6.09 -17.65 8.28
C HIS A 302 7.25 -18.29 9.04
N ALA A 303 7.12 -19.57 9.41
CA ALA A 303 8.12 -20.28 10.21
C ALA A 303 9.20 -20.99 9.36
N PHE A 304 8.82 -21.52 8.19
CA PHE A 304 9.66 -22.46 7.45
C PHE A 304 10.08 -22.01 6.06
N ALA A 305 9.46 -20.99 5.47
CA ALA A 305 9.76 -20.61 4.10
C ALA A 305 11.19 -20.06 3.98
N SER A 306 11.90 -20.50 2.94
CA SER A 306 13.17 -19.86 2.56
C SER A 306 12.92 -18.43 2.07
N ARG A 307 13.97 -17.60 1.99
CA ARG A 307 13.83 -16.23 1.43
C ARG A 307 13.35 -16.24 -0.02
N GLY A 308 13.80 -17.20 -0.84
CA GLY A 308 13.37 -17.34 -2.22
C GLY A 308 11.90 -17.77 -2.33
N GLU A 309 11.46 -18.67 -1.46
CA GLU A 309 10.07 -19.13 -1.38
C GLU A 309 9.13 -18.02 -0.88
N ALA A 310 9.50 -17.32 0.20
CA ALA A 310 8.76 -16.17 0.70
C ALA A 310 8.59 -15.07 -0.36
N ARG A 311 9.62 -14.87 -1.21
CA ARG A 311 9.54 -13.95 -2.35
C ARG A 311 8.54 -14.43 -3.39
N THR A 312 8.54 -15.72 -3.75
CA THR A 312 7.55 -16.30 -4.68
C THR A 312 6.13 -16.19 -4.14
N ILE A 313 5.92 -16.47 -2.85
CA ILE A 313 4.62 -16.31 -2.18
C ILE A 313 4.17 -14.85 -2.24
N ALA A 314 5.04 -13.91 -1.83
CA ALA A 314 4.73 -12.48 -1.85
C ALA A 314 4.38 -11.97 -3.26
N LEU A 315 5.12 -12.44 -4.27
CA LEU A 315 4.85 -12.11 -5.67
C LEU A 315 3.52 -12.69 -6.15
N SER A 316 3.20 -13.92 -5.76
CA SER A 316 1.92 -14.58 -6.08
C SER A 316 0.75 -13.82 -5.47
N LEU A 317 0.88 -13.35 -4.22
CA LEU A 317 -0.11 -12.49 -3.58
C LEU A 317 -0.28 -11.16 -4.33
N ARG A 318 0.79 -10.51 -4.78
CA ARG A 318 0.69 -9.26 -5.55
C ARG A 318 0.03 -9.45 -6.92
N LEU A 319 0.33 -10.56 -7.60
CA LEU A 319 -0.34 -10.91 -8.86
C LEU A 319 -1.82 -11.22 -8.63
N ALA A 320 -2.17 -11.90 -7.53
CA ALA A 320 -3.56 -12.12 -7.15
C ALA A 320 -4.29 -10.82 -6.76
N GLU A 321 -3.61 -9.87 -6.10
CA GLU A 321 -4.14 -8.52 -5.89
C GLU A 321 -4.41 -7.81 -7.22
N ALA A 322 -3.54 -7.97 -8.21
CA ALA A 322 -3.73 -7.37 -9.53
C ALA A 322 -4.95 -7.96 -10.26
N ASP A 323 -5.11 -9.28 -10.25
CA ASP A 323 -6.27 -9.97 -10.79
C ASP A 323 -7.56 -9.54 -10.09
N TYR A 324 -7.53 -9.47 -8.76
CA TYR A 324 -8.67 -9.03 -7.95
C TYR A 324 -9.11 -7.62 -8.31
N LEU A 325 -8.17 -6.68 -8.42
CA LEU A 325 -8.47 -5.29 -8.76
C LEU A 325 -9.00 -5.16 -10.19
N ALA A 326 -8.41 -5.87 -11.14
CA ALA A 326 -8.86 -5.88 -12.53
C ALA A 326 -10.30 -6.39 -12.64
N GLN A 327 -10.63 -7.51 -11.99
CA GLN A 327 -11.98 -8.08 -12.00
C GLN A 327 -13.00 -7.20 -11.26
N ALA A 328 -12.66 -6.69 -10.08
CA ALA A 328 -13.59 -5.92 -9.26
C ALA A 328 -13.95 -4.56 -9.86
N ARG A 329 -13.10 -4.02 -10.75
CA ARG A 329 -13.25 -2.66 -11.28
C ARG A 329 -13.46 -2.59 -12.80
N ASP A 330 -13.34 -3.71 -13.50
CA ASP A 330 -13.31 -3.76 -14.97
C ASP A 330 -12.28 -2.76 -15.54
N ASP A 331 -11.13 -2.66 -14.86
CA ASP A 331 -10.09 -1.64 -15.06
C ASP A 331 -8.74 -2.17 -14.54
N ASP A 332 -7.73 -2.24 -15.42
CA ASP A 332 -6.40 -2.73 -15.07
C ASP A 332 -5.71 -1.81 -14.04
N PRO A 333 -5.11 -2.35 -12.96
CA PRO A 333 -4.22 -1.57 -12.13
C PRO A 333 -2.90 -1.29 -12.85
N VAL A 334 -2.26 -0.17 -12.50
CA VAL A 334 -0.86 0.09 -12.85
C VAL A 334 0.02 -0.84 -12.03
N ILE A 335 0.78 -1.71 -12.70
CA ILE A 335 1.71 -2.63 -12.05
C ILE A 335 3.06 -1.94 -11.85
N MET A 336 3.64 -2.08 -10.67
CA MET A 336 4.94 -1.51 -10.33
C MET A 336 5.83 -2.58 -9.73
N LEU A 337 7.00 -2.81 -10.33
CA LEU A 337 7.96 -3.84 -9.93
C LEU A 337 9.28 -3.19 -9.54
N ASP A 338 9.59 -3.12 -8.25
CA ASP A 338 10.82 -2.50 -7.75
C ASP A 338 11.94 -3.52 -7.50
N ASP A 339 12.93 -3.55 -8.40
CA ASP A 339 14.14 -4.38 -8.33
C ASP A 339 13.89 -5.87 -8.03
N VAL A 340 12.80 -6.40 -8.59
CA VAL A 340 12.25 -7.74 -8.29
C VAL A 340 13.16 -8.85 -8.81
N PHE A 341 13.86 -8.58 -9.89
CA PHE A 341 14.50 -9.59 -10.73
C PHE A 341 15.94 -9.93 -10.32
N SER A 342 16.55 -9.15 -9.43
CA SER A 342 17.96 -9.30 -9.03
C SER A 342 18.28 -10.64 -8.36
N GLU A 343 17.29 -11.28 -7.74
CA GLU A 343 17.41 -12.57 -7.04
C GLU A 343 16.60 -13.70 -7.71
N MET A 344 16.22 -13.54 -8.98
CA MET A 344 15.40 -14.52 -9.70
C MET A 344 16.19 -15.22 -10.81
N ASP A 345 15.91 -16.52 -10.99
CA ASP A 345 16.38 -17.27 -12.15
C ASP A 345 15.74 -16.74 -13.45
N ALA A 346 16.31 -17.14 -14.60
CA ALA A 346 15.88 -16.64 -15.91
C ALA A 346 14.42 -17.02 -16.24
N GLN A 347 14.01 -18.24 -15.93
CA GLN A 347 12.70 -18.77 -16.28
C GLN A 347 11.60 -18.11 -15.46
N ARG A 348 11.79 -17.97 -14.14
CA ARG A 348 10.83 -17.27 -13.28
C ARG A 348 10.73 -15.79 -13.64
N ARG A 349 11.85 -15.11 -13.91
CA ARG A 349 11.87 -13.72 -14.38
C ARG A 349 11.05 -13.55 -15.67
N GLU A 350 11.21 -14.45 -16.63
CA GLU A 350 10.44 -14.45 -17.88
C GLU A 350 8.93 -14.58 -17.63
N ARG A 351 8.50 -15.51 -16.77
CA ARG A 351 7.09 -15.69 -16.39
C ARG A 351 6.50 -14.41 -15.77
N VAL A 352 7.21 -13.80 -14.84
CA VAL A 352 6.77 -12.56 -14.17
C VAL A 352 6.70 -11.40 -15.15
N LEU A 353 7.72 -11.21 -15.99
CA LEU A 353 7.73 -10.14 -16.99
C LEU A 353 6.58 -10.28 -17.98
N ARG A 354 6.28 -11.49 -18.46
CA ARG A 354 5.14 -11.73 -19.35
C ARG A 354 3.81 -11.43 -18.69
N LYS A 355 3.59 -11.90 -17.45
CA LYS A 355 2.36 -11.58 -16.69
C LYS A 355 2.21 -10.09 -16.47
N ALA A 356 3.27 -9.41 -16.04
CA ALA A 356 3.24 -7.97 -15.81
C ALA A 356 3.05 -7.18 -17.11
N ALA A 357 3.61 -7.62 -18.23
CA ALA A 357 3.44 -6.96 -19.53
C ALA A 357 2.03 -7.12 -20.14
N ALA A 358 1.21 -8.03 -19.62
CA ALA A 358 -0.18 -8.21 -20.06
C ALA A 358 -1.11 -7.08 -19.58
N TYR A 359 -0.74 -6.40 -18.49
CA TYR A 359 -1.48 -5.25 -17.98
C TYR A 359 -1.23 -4.02 -18.84
N ARG A 360 -2.23 -3.14 -18.95
CA ARG A 360 -2.13 -1.91 -19.75
C ARG A 360 -0.91 -1.05 -19.44
N GLN A 361 -0.48 -0.96 -18.19
CA GLN A 361 0.68 -0.18 -17.81
C GLN A 361 1.49 -0.85 -16.70
N THR A 362 2.79 -0.99 -16.97
CA THR A 362 3.74 -1.61 -16.04
C THR A 362 5.00 -0.77 -15.93
N LEU A 363 5.38 -0.43 -14.71
CA LEU A 363 6.56 0.36 -14.39
C LEU A 363 7.57 -0.53 -13.66
N ILE A 364 8.76 -0.68 -14.21
CA ILE A 364 9.78 -1.59 -13.71
C ILE A 364 11.01 -0.79 -13.31
N THR A 365 11.64 -1.13 -12.18
CA THR A 365 13.00 -0.71 -11.89
C THR A 365 13.95 -1.91 -11.94
N THR A 366 15.15 -1.70 -12.48
CA THR A 366 16.18 -2.74 -12.51
C THR A 366 17.59 -2.14 -12.49
N THR A 367 18.56 -2.89 -12.01
CA THR A 367 19.99 -2.62 -12.23
C THR A 367 20.55 -3.31 -13.46
N ASP A 368 19.86 -4.33 -13.95
CA ASP A 368 20.23 -5.15 -15.09
C ASP A 368 19.16 -5.01 -16.19
N PRO A 369 19.30 -4.04 -17.11
CA PRO A 369 18.35 -3.86 -18.21
C PRO A 369 18.43 -4.99 -19.24
N GLU A 370 19.59 -5.63 -19.41
CA GLU A 370 19.78 -6.69 -20.43
C GLU A 370 18.92 -7.91 -20.13
N ALA A 371 18.80 -8.28 -18.85
CA ALA A 371 17.87 -9.33 -18.43
C ALA A 371 16.41 -9.05 -18.79
N VAL A 372 15.99 -7.79 -18.76
CA VAL A 372 14.62 -7.40 -19.14
C VAL A 372 14.49 -7.34 -20.66
N ARG A 373 15.50 -6.82 -21.36
CA ARG A 373 15.56 -6.80 -22.84
C ARG A 373 15.53 -8.18 -23.45
N ALA A 374 16.16 -9.17 -22.82
CA ALA A 374 16.13 -10.55 -23.26
C ALA A 374 14.71 -11.12 -23.39
N VAL A 375 13.75 -10.59 -22.62
CA VAL A 375 12.35 -11.03 -22.61
C VAL A 375 11.44 -10.08 -23.38
N LEU A 376 11.59 -8.76 -23.18
CA LEU A 376 10.66 -7.75 -23.71
C LEU A 376 11.16 -7.09 -25.00
N GLY A 377 12.45 -7.19 -25.31
CA GLY A 377 13.05 -6.54 -26.48
C GLY A 377 12.69 -5.06 -26.56
N ASN A 378 12.23 -4.63 -27.75
CA ASN A 378 11.76 -3.27 -28.04
C ASN A 378 10.28 -3.03 -27.66
N GLY A 379 9.63 -4.00 -27.02
CA GLY A 379 8.25 -3.88 -26.52
C GLY A 379 8.11 -3.05 -25.24
N ALA A 380 9.20 -2.46 -24.76
CA ALA A 380 9.23 -1.62 -23.57
C ALA A 380 10.00 -0.31 -23.83
N ALA A 381 9.61 0.76 -23.13
CA ALA A 381 10.32 2.02 -23.14
C ALA A 381 11.41 2.03 -22.04
N TYR A 382 12.68 2.20 -22.41
CA TYR A 382 13.81 2.12 -21.47
C TYR A 382 14.34 3.50 -21.11
N PHE A 383 14.23 3.86 -19.83
CA PHE A 383 14.64 5.14 -19.28
C PHE A 383 15.89 4.97 -18.42
N HIS A 384 17.00 5.61 -18.80
CA HIS A 384 18.21 5.61 -18.00
C HIS A 384 18.13 6.64 -16.86
N VAL A 385 18.31 6.18 -15.62
CA VAL A 385 18.27 6.99 -14.40
C VAL A 385 19.68 7.16 -13.84
N SER A 386 20.17 8.39 -13.80
CA SER A 386 21.48 8.71 -13.23
C SER A 386 21.52 10.10 -12.61
N ASN A 387 22.17 10.22 -11.46
CA ASN A 387 22.39 11.46 -10.71
C ASN A 387 21.11 12.29 -10.45
N GLY A 388 19.96 11.63 -10.25
CA GLY A 388 18.68 12.34 -10.09
C GLY A 388 18.15 12.97 -11.37
N PHE A 389 18.54 12.44 -12.53
CA PHE A 389 17.99 12.73 -13.85
C PHE A 389 17.47 11.44 -14.48
N VAL A 390 16.48 11.60 -15.36
CA VAL A 390 15.91 10.50 -16.14
C VAL A 390 16.00 10.90 -17.60
N SER A 391 16.68 10.07 -18.39
CA SER A 391 16.83 10.30 -19.83
C SER A 391 15.53 9.96 -20.56
N PRO A 392 15.23 10.57 -21.72
CA PRO A 392 14.16 10.11 -22.60
C PRO A 392 14.31 8.61 -22.92
N PRO A 393 13.21 7.93 -23.29
CA PRO A 393 13.29 6.51 -23.61
C PRO A 393 14.21 6.30 -24.81
N GLU A 394 15.01 5.23 -24.77
CA GLU A 394 15.82 4.82 -25.91
C GLU A 394 14.94 4.53 -27.13
N SER A 395 15.40 4.99 -28.30
CA SER A 395 14.73 4.86 -29.61
C SER A 395 14.89 3.48 -30.22
#